data_AF-A0A246RU10-F1
#
_entry.id   AF-A0A246RU10-F1
#
_cell.length_a   1.000
_cell.length_b   1.000
_cell.length_c   1.000
_cell.angle_alpha   90.00
_cell.angle_beta   90.00
_cell.angle_gamma   90.00
#
_symmetry.space_group_name_H-M   'P 1'
#
loop_
_entity.id
_entity.type
_entity.pdbx_description
1 polymer ?
#
loop_
_entity_poly.entity_id
_entity_poly.type
_entity_poly.pdbx_seq_one_letter_code
_entity_poly.pdbx_strand_id
1 'polypeptide(L)'
;MTSKPTPGLRRRVGVAGAVTALVTTTLTGLAQQPATAAPGTVATHAVAVTAAERQAVLAYWTPQRIAALKTPSAQVPPVAKPDGAPWTRADAVSRTVGRLFFTDHGEDASCTATVLDSANRSTVVTAAHCVNNTDLIGENNQWSANVLFVPGYTDGRAPYGRFVARLSVAPSTWLLNDQIESLYDSYDQAFVVLNPNSDGRRVQDAVGVAQRIGYDVPGARVVHQFGYPRASSDEAREGLPEYTGERLAYCAGRAVEQQSTEDWPEPPGQWGTACVMGGGSSGGPRFAHFDRHTGLGTVVGDNSHGYIPGKRYLVGPQFSTAITRPLFERAQHS
;
A
#
# COMPACT_ATOMS: atom_id res chain seq x y z
N MET A 1 -32.65 -0.38 66.63
CA MET A 1 -33.04 -1.40 67.62
C MET A 1 -34.07 -2.29 66.92
N THR A 2 -33.65 -3.46 66.42
CA THR A 2 -33.94 -4.78 67.02
C THR A 2 -35.45 -5.03 67.07
N SER A 3 -36.05 -6.04 66.45
CA SER A 3 -35.65 -7.44 66.33
C SER A 3 -36.69 -8.19 65.48
N LYS A 4 -36.28 -9.28 64.79
CA LYS A 4 -37.17 -10.29 64.20
C LYS A 4 -38.16 -10.83 65.26
N PRO A 5 -39.32 -11.36 64.83
CA PRO A 5 -39.46 -12.82 64.83
C PRO A 5 -40.28 -13.42 63.67
N THR A 6 -39.90 -14.64 63.31
CA THR A 6 -40.66 -15.67 62.56
C THR A 6 -41.92 -16.08 63.34
N PRO A 7 -43.01 -16.49 62.65
CA PRO A 7 -43.34 -17.92 62.45
C PRO A 7 -44.05 -18.14 61.09
N GLY A 8 -44.40 -19.30 60.54
CA GLY A 8 -44.53 -20.67 61.01
C GLY A 8 -45.60 -21.33 60.11
N LEU A 9 -45.24 -22.48 59.53
CA LEU A 9 -46.10 -23.60 59.10
C LEU A 9 -47.39 -23.31 58.29
N ARG A 10 -47.38 -23.63 56.98
CA ARG A 10 -48.57 -24.14 56.28
C ARG A 10 -48.25 -25.26 55.29
N ARG A 11 -48.75 -26.44 55.66
CA ARG A 11 -49.29 -27.58 54.89
C ARG A 11 -48.64 -27.97 53.55
N ARG A 12 -48.07 -29.18 53.57
CA ARG A 12 -47.90 -30.08 52.42
C ARG A 12 -49.26 -30.34 51.74
N VAL A 13 -49.31 -30.10 50.43
CA VAL A 13 -50.21 -30.79 49.51
C VAL A 13 -49.31 -31.37 48.44
N GLY A 14 -49.29 -32.70 48.34
CA GLY A 14 -48.51 -33.42 47.34
C GLY A 14 -49.18 -33.37 45.98
N VAL A 15 -48.38 -33.23 44.94
CA VAL A 15 -48.69 -33.71 43.60
C VAL A 15 -47.41 -34.33 43.06
N ALA A 16 -47.49 -35.63 42.76
CA ALA A 16 -46.46 -36.35 42.04
C ALA A 16 -46.41 -35.80 40.61
N GLY A 17 -45.30 -35.15 40.26
CA GLY A 17 -45.01 -34.66 38.91
C GLY A 17 -43.66 -35.22 38.47
N ALA A 18 -43.66 -35.98 37.38
CA ALA A 18 -42.51 -36.67 36.83
C ALA A 18 -41.28 -35.76 36.67
N VAL A 19 -40.12 -36.22 37.15
CA VAL A 19 -38.82 -35.60 36.86
C VAL A 19 -38.52 -35.89 35.39
N THR A 20 -38.93 -34.97 34.52
CA THR A 20 -38.47 -34.93 33.14
C THR A 20 -37.20 -34.08 33.16
N ALA A 21 -36.04 -34.72 33.06
CA ALA A 21 -34.78 -34.02 32.91
C ALA A 21 -34.82 -33.24 31.58
N LEU A 22 -35.11 -31.93 31.65
CA LEU A 22 -34.84 -31.03 30.54
C LEU A 22 -33.31 -30.98 30.40
N VAL A 23 -32.78 -31.73 29.43
CA VAL A 23 -31.47 -31.46 28.87
C VAL A 23 -31.61 -30.16 28.09
N THR A 24 -31.30 -29.03 28.74
CA THR A 24 -31.05 -27.78 28.03
C THR A 24 -29.77 -27.97 27.22
N THR A 25 -29.92 -28.36 25.96
CA THR A 25 -28.89 -28.24 24.94
C THR A 25 -28.66 -26.74 24.75
N THR A 26 -27.71 -26.18 25.50
CA THR A 26 -27.10 -24.91 25.15
C THR A 26 -26.44 -25.11 23.79
N LEU A 27 -27.11 -24.65 22.73
CA LEU A 27 -26.46 -24.33 21.47
C LEU A 27 -25.47 -23.21 21.79
N THR A 28 -24.25 -23.59 22.18
CA THR A 28 -23.12 -22.67 22.14
C THR A 28 -22.94 -22.30 20.68
N GLY A 29 -23.47 -21.14 20.30
CA GLY A 29 -23.10 -20.48 19.06
C GLY A 29 -21.58 -20.31 19.12
N LEU A 30 -20.87 -21.15 18.39
CA LEU A 30 -19.48 -20.89 18.06
C LEU A 30 -19.54 -19.60 17.25
N ALA A 31 -19.19 -18.47 17.88
CA ALA A 31 -18.77 -17.30 17.15
C ALA A 31 -17.69 -17.80 16.19
N GLN A 32 -17.97 -17.79 14.89
CA GLN A 32 -16.96 -18.05 13.88
C GLN A 32 -15.92 -16.95 14.10
N GLN A 33 -14.76 -17.32 14.64
CA GLN A 33 -13.60 -16.45 14.55
C GLN A 33 -13.42 -16.14 13.05
N PRO A 34 -13.23 -14.87 12.67
CA PRO A 34 -12.91 -14.55 11.29
C PRO A 34 -11.73 -15.42 10.88
N ALA A 35 -11.89 -16.14 9.77
CA ALA A 35 -10.86 -17.03 9.27
C ALA A 35 -9.60 -16.21 9.03
N THR A 36 -8.58 -16.40 9.87
CA THR A 36 -7.29 -15.75 9.68
C THR A 36 -6.68 -16.34 8.41
N ALA A 37 -6.57 -15.52 7.36
CA ALA A 37 -5.89 -15.93 6.13
C ALA A 37 -4.45 -16.32 6.48
N ALA A 38 -4.00 -17.50 6.01
CA ALA A 38 -2.64 -17.95 6.26
C ALA A 38 -1.63 -16.96 5.64
N PRO A 39 -0.49 -16.68 6.31
CA PRO A 39 0.57 -15.84 5.74
C PRO A 39 0.98 -16.32 4.34
N GLY A 40 1.12 -15.38 3.41
CA GLY A 40 1.51 -15.69 2.02
C GLY A 40 0.37 -16.14 1.10
N THR A 41 -0.89 -16.13 1.56
CA THR A 41 -2.04 -16.35 0.68
C THR A 41 -2.20 -15.16 -0.28
N VAL A 42 -2.29 -15.46 -1.58
CA VAL A 42 -2.31 -14.46 -2.64
C VAL A 42 -3.74 -14.26 -3.16
N ALA A 43 -4.20 -13.01 -3.15
CA ALA A 43 -5.42 -12.62 -3.84
C ALA A 43 -5.08 -11.96 -5.18
N THR A 44 -5.89 -12.22 -6.20
CA THR A 44 -5.79 -11.58 -7.50
C THR A 44 -7.11 -10.98 -7.92
N HIS A 45 -7.07 -9.75 -8.44
CA HIS A 45 -8.23 -9.05 -8.97
C HIS A 45 -8.01 -8.70 -10.44
N ALA A 46 -8.98 -9.03 -11.29
CA ALA A 46 -8.99 -8.63 -12.68
C ALA A 46 -9.40 -7.16 -12.79
N VAL A 47 -8.58 -6.35 -13.45
CA VAL A 47 -8.84 -4.91 -13.61
C VAL A 47 -9.34 -4.61 -15.03
N ALA A 48 -8.50 -4.82 -16.05
CA ALA A 48 -8.87 -4.65 -17.45
C ALA A 48 -8.19 -5.74 -18.30
N VAL A 49 -8.92 -6.82 -18.57
CA VAL A 49 -8.42 -8.02 -19.27
C VAL A 49 -8.79 -8.04 -20.75
N THR A 50 -9.80 -7.28 -21.15
CA THR A 50 -10.26 -7.13 -22.54
C THR A 50 -9.77 -5.82 -23.16
N ALA A 51 -9.78 -5.74 -24.50
CA ALA A 51 -9.46 -4.49 -25.20
C ALA A 51 -10.43 -3.34 -24.86
N ALA A 52 -11.72 -3.64 -24.68
CA ALA A 52 -12.74 -2.66 -24.37
C ALA A 52 -12.53 -2.05 -22.97
N GLU A 53 -12.26 -2.87 -21.96
CA GLU A 53 -11.97 -2.40 -20.60
C GLU A 53 -10.71 -1.52 -20.58
N ARG A 54 -9.65 -1.93 -21.31
CA ARG A 54 -8.43 -1.11 -21.42
C ARG A 54 -8.71 0.25 -22.02
N GLN A 55 -9.51 0.29 -23.09
CA GLN A 55 -9.88 1.53 -23.74
C GLN A 55 -10.74 2.42 -22.82
N ALA A 56 -11.62 1.82 -22.01
CA ALA A 56 -12.42 2.56 -21.03
C ALA A 56 -11.55 3.25 -19.98
N VAL A 57 -10.52 2.57 -19.44
CA VAL A 57 -9.58 3.18 -18.48
C VAL A 57 -8.77 4.30 -19.12
N LEU A 58 -8.31 4.13 -20.36
CA LEU A 58 -7.59 5.19 -21.09
C LEU A 58 -8.48 6.41 -21.35
N ALA A 59 -9.75 6.20 -21.70
CA ALA A 59 -10.73 7.25 -21.91
C ALA A 59 -11.14 7.95 -20.61
N TYR A 60 -11.18 7.21 -19.49
CA TYR A 60 -11.44 7.74 -18.17
C TYR A 60 -10.38 8.79 -17.78
N TRP A 61 -9.10 8.44 -17.91
CA TRP A 61 -8.00 9.33 -17.55
C TRP A 61 -7.67 10.32 -18.66
N THR A 62 -8.44 11.39 -18.72
CA THR A 62 -8.14 12.56 -19.55
C THR A 62 -6.96 13.37 -18.98
N PRO A 63 -6.30 14.21 -19.80
CA PRO A 63 -5.32 15.16 -19.28
C PRO A 63 -5.85 16.04 -18.15
N GLN A 64 -7.14 16.41 -18.20
CA GLN A 64 -7.79 17.23 -17.19
C GLN A 64 -7.93 16.49 -15.85
N ARG A 65 -8.35 15.22 -15.86
CA ARG A 65 -8.43 14.40 -14.64
C ARG A 65 -7.05 14.15 -14.02
N ILE A 66 -6.05 13.85 -14.85
CA ILE A 66 -4.67 13.72 -14.39
C ILE A 66 -4.16 15.03 -13.77
N ALA A 67 -4.50 16.18 -14.37
CA ALA A 67 -4.13 17.48 -13.83
C ALA A 67 -4.87 17.85 -12.53
N ALA A 68 -6.10 17.38 -12.34
CA ALA A 68 -6.88 17.62 -11.13
C ALA A 68 -6.29 16.93 -9.88
N LEU A 69 -5.44 15.91 -10.07
CA LEU A 69 -4.73 15.23 -8.99
C LEU A 69 -3.44 15.93 -8.56
N LYS A 70 -3.16 17.13 -9.06
CA LYS A 70 -2.01 17.94 -8.65
C LYS A 70 -2.43 18.88 -7.51
N THR A 71 -1.49 19.22 -6.63
CA THR A 71 -1.69 20.35 -5.70
C THR A 71 -1.06 21.63 -6.26
N PRO A 72 -1.59 22.81 -5.93
CA PRO A 72 -1.05 24.07 -6.44
C PRO A 72 0.41 24.24 -6.03
N SER A 73 1.25 24.65 -6.99
CA SER A 73 2.63 25.01 -6.67
C SER A 73 2.67 26.37 -5.97
N ALA A 74 3.57 26.49 -4.99
CA ALA A 74 3.87 27.74 -4.29
C ALA A 74 5.27 28.23 -4.65
N GLN A 75 5.49 29.55 -4.60
CA GLN A 75 6.82 30.15 -4.79
C GLN A 75 7.65 30.01 -3.51
N VAL A 76 8.10 28.79 -3.23
CA VAL A 76 8.94 28.47 -2.09
C VAL A 76 10.37 28.18 -2.56
N PRO A 77 11.43 28.62 -1.85
CA PRO A 77 12.80 28.30 -2.22
C PRO A 77 13.06 26.78 -2.25
N PRO A 78 13.79 26.25 -3.24
CA PRO A 78 14.13 24.83 -3.28
C PRO A 78 14.91 24.36 -2.06
N VAL A 79 14.64 23.14 -1.59
CA VAL A 79 15.35 22.51 -0.47
C VAL A 79 16.06 21.23 -0.94
N ALA A 80 17.40 21.23 -0.86
CA ALA A 80 18.23 20.11 -1.34
C ALA A 80 18.66 19.15 -0.21
N LYS A 81 17.74 18.82 0.71
CA LYS A 81 18.01 17.87 1.81
C LYS A 81 17.60 16.45 1.43
N PRO A 82 18.34 15.41 1.87
CA PRO A 82 18.06 14.03 1.51
C PRO A 82 16.84 13.44 2.22
N ASP A 83 15.95 14.25 2.80
CA ASP A 83 14.70 13.85 3.45
C ASP A 83 13.48 14.24 2.60
N GLY A 84 13.67 14.51 1.30
CA GLY A 84 12.59 14.86 0.38
C GLY A 84 12.98 15.78 -0.79
N ALA A 85 14.26 15.90 -1.13
CA ALA A 85 14.69 16.69 -2.29
C ALA A 85 14.16 16.12 -3.63
N PRO A 86 14.08 16.95 -4.68
CA PRO A 86 13.72 16.47 -6.01
C PRO A 86 14.80 15.52 -6.58
N TRP A 87 14.37 14.49 -7.30
CA TRP A 87 15.25 13.64 -8.10
C TRP A 87 15.20 14.06 -9.58
N THR A 88 16.27 14.70 -10.04
CA THR A 88 16.34 15.30 -11.39
C THR A 88 17.27 14.56 -12.35
N ARG A 89 17.81 13.41 -11.93
CA ARG A 89 18.76 12.63 -12.73
C ARG A 89 18.03 11.84 -13.81
N ALA A 90 18.59 11.85 -15.02
CA ALA A 90 18.14 11.01 -16.13
C ALA A 90 18.82 9.64 -16.05
N ASP A 91 18.27 8.76 -15.21
CA ASP A 91 18.82 7.44 -14.90
C ASP A 91 17.72 6.36 -14.81
N ALA A 92 18.06 5.15 -14.35
CA ALA A 92 17.08 4.07 -14.26
C ALA A 92 15.90 4.40 -13.33
N VAL A 93 16.08 5.15 -12.24
CA VAL A 93 14.98 5.55 -11.35
C VAL A 93 13.96 6.41 -12.10
N SER A 94 14.42 7.43 -12.84
CA SER A 94 13.55 8.31 -13.61
C SER A 94 12.77 7.61 -14.73
N ARG A 95 13.11 6.35 -15.03
CA ARG A 95 12.47 5.51 -16.04
C ARG A 95 11.54 4.48 -15.41
N THR A 96 11.97 3.84 -14.31
CA THR A 96 11.25 2.74 -13.67
C THR A 96 10.23 3.19 -12.65
N VAL A 97 10.45 4.32 -11.98
CA VAL A 97 9.51 4.85 -10.98
C VAL A 97 8.50 5.76 -11.67
N GLY A 98 7.22 5.49 -11.43
CA GLY A 98 6.12 6.18 -12.10
C GLY A 98 4.99 6.51 -11.16
N ARG A 99 4.09 7.36 -11.65
CA ARG A 99 2.87 7.71 -10.95
C ARG A 99 1.78 6.69 -11.28
N LEU A 100 1.09 6.21 -10.25
CA LEU A 100 0.00 5.25 -10.34
C LEU A 100 -1.30 6.00 -10.08
N PHE A 101 -2.15 6.12 -11.09
CA PHE A 101 -3.47 6.74 -10.99
C PHE A 101 -4.54 5.66 -10.84
N PHE A 102 -5.53 5.89 -10.01
CA PHE A 102 -6.63 4.94 -9.78
C PHE A 102 -7.84 5.66 -9.21
N THR A 103 -8.96 4.95 -9.15
CA THR A 103 -10.14 5.40 -8.43
C THR A 103 -10.36 4.54 -7.20
N ASP A 104 -10.50 5.16 -6.03
CA ASP A 104 -10.78 4.55 -4.75
C ASP A 104 -12.18 4.99 -4.28
N HIS A 105 -13.10 4.05 -4.07
CA HIS A 105 -14.51 4.33 -3.73
C HIS A 105 -15.20 5.40 -4.61
N GLY A 106 -14.78 5.52 -5.87
CA GLY A 106 -15.31 6.49 -6.84
C GLY A 106 -14.56 7.83 -6.91
N GLU A 107 -13.56 8.04 -6.05
CA GLU A 107 -12.71 9.23 -6.06
C GLU A 107 -11.39 8.97 -6.79
N ASP A 108 -10.95 9.95 -7.59
CA ASP A 108 -9.65 9.90 -8.24
C ASP A 108 -8.53 10.04 -7.19
N ALA A 109 -7.53 9.17 -7.26
CA ALA A 109 -6.38 9.17 -6.37
C ALA A 109 -5.08 8.85 -7.13
N SER A 110 -3.94 9.04 -6.46
CA SER A 110 -2.67 8.61 -7.01
C SER A 110 -1.67 8.14 -5.96
N CYS A 111 -0.90 7.14 -6.32
CA CYS A 111 0.26 6.59 -5.62
C CYS A 111 1.50 6.64 -6.53
N THR A 112 2.56 5.98 -6.10
CA THR A 112 3.77 5.68 -6.85
C THR A 112 3.89 4.17 -7.04
N ALA A 113 4.45 3.74 -8.18
CA ALA A 113 4.80 2.33 -8.40
C ALA A 113 6.14 2.23 -9.15
N THR A 114 6.77 1.04 -9.11
CA THR A 114 8.09 0.81 -9.71
C THR A 114 8.12 -0.43 -10.60
N VAL A 115 8.66 -0.28 -11.81
CA VAL A 115 8.92 -1.38 -12.75
C VAL A 115 9.97 -2.33 -12.19
N LEU A 116 9.59 -3.59 -12.01
CA LEU A 116 10.47 -4.66 -11.57
C LEU A 116 10.95 -5.50 -12.75
N ASP A 117 12.08 -6.18 -12.58
CA ASP A 117 12.55 -7.21 -13.50
C ASP A 117 11.73 -8.49 -13.30
N SER A 118 10.79 -8.75 -14.20
CA SER A 118 9.80 -9.84 -14.11
C SER A 118 9.74 -10.68 -15.39
N ALA A 119 9.39 -11.96 -15.24
CA ALA A 119 9.31 -12.90 -16.37
C ALA A 119 8.33 -12.44 -17.48
N ASN A 120 7.18 -11.87 -17.11
CA ASN A 120 6.21 -11.31 -18.07
C ASN A 120 6.55 -9.92 -18.59
N ARG A 121 7.61 -9.27 -18.07
CA ARG A 121 8.08 -7.94 -18.46
C ARG A 121 7.08 -6.80 -18.24
N SER A 122 6.09 -7.03 -17.40
CA SER A 122 4.89 -6.20 -17.23
C SER A 122 4.53 -5.92 -15.76
N THR A 123 5.37 -6.30 -14.79
CA THR A 123 5.03 -6.17 -13.37
C THR A 123 5.62 -4.90 -12.74
N VAL A 124 4.79 -4.18 -11.99
CA VAL A 124 5.23 -3.12 -11.08
C VAL A 124 4.89 -3.49 -9.63
N VAL A 125 5.66 -2.96 -8.68
CA VAL A 125 5.36 -3.04 -7.24
C VAL A 125 4.84 -1.70 -6.73
N THR A 126 3.93 -1.76 -5.76
CA THR A 126 3.28 -0.65 -5.07
C THR A 126 2.81 -1.11 -3.68
N ALA A 127 2.28 -0.21 -2.85
CA ALA A 127 1.62 -0.55 -1.59
C ALA A 127 0.25 -1.18 -1.86
N ALA A 128 -0.24 -2.03 -0.96
CA ALA A 128 -1.53 -2.69 -1.13
C ALA A 128 -2.70 -1.73 -1.04
N HIS A 129 -2.62 -0.70 -0.19
CA HIS A 129 -3.65 0.36 -0.12
C HIS A 129 -3.82 1.14 -1.43
N CYS A 130 -2.84 1.07 -2.35
CA CYS A 130 -2.95 1.70 -3.67
C CYS A 130 -3.73 0.85 -4.70
N VAL A 131 -4.06 -0.41 -4.38
CA VAL A 131 -4.82 -1.31 -5.26
C VAL A 131 -6.08 -1.87 -4.59
N ASN A 132 -6.15 -1.82 -3.27
CA ASN A 132 -7.29 -2.24 -2.48
C ASN A 132 -7.27 -1.50 -1.16
N ASN A 133 -8.36 -0.82 -0.84
CA ASN A 133 -8.46 -0.05 0.39
C ASN A 133 -9.88 -0.16 0.96
N THR A 134 -10.01 0.07 2.25
CA THR A 134 -11.31 0.23 2.89
C THR A 134 -11.65 1.71 3.00
N ASP A 135 -12.93 2.02 3.25
CA ASP A 135 -13.36 3.39 3.45
C ASP A 135 -12.86 3.94 4.80
N LEU A 136 -13.13 5.22 5.07
CA LEU A 136 -12.61 5.93 6.25
C LEU A 136 -13.04 5.33 7.60
N ILE A 137 -14.02 4.43 7.62
CA ILE A 137 -14.51 3.75 8.83
C ILE A 137 -14.21 2.26 8.85
N GLY A 138 -13.48 1.74 7.86
CA GLY A 138 -13.03 0.35 7.84
C GLY A 138 -14.06 -0.66 7.31
N GLU A 139 -15.23 -0.24 6.84
CA GLU A 139 -16.37 -1.13 6.60
C GLU A 139 -16.54 -1.56 5.13
N ASN A 140 -15.92 -0.85 4.19
CA ASN A 140 -16.10 -1.09 2.76
C ASN A 140 -14.78 -1.37 2.04
N ASN A 141 -14.23 -2.58 2.18
CA ASN A 141 -13.04 -2.95 1.46
C ASN A 141 -13.30 -3.15 -0.05
N GLN A 142 -12.65 -2.34 -0.89
CA GLN A 142 -12.84 -2.31 -2.33
C GLN A 142 -11.51 -2.35 -3.10
N TRP A 143 -11.46 -3.09 -4.20
CA TRP A 143 -10.37 -2.98 -5.16
C TRP A 143 -10.45 -1.66 -5.92
N SER A 144 -9.30 -1.01 -6.10
CA SER A 144 -9.19 0.22 -6.88
C SER A 144 -9.52 -0.06 -8.35
N ALA A 145 -10.31 0.84 -8.94
CA ALA A 145 -10.68 0.77 -10.35
C ALA A 145 -9.87 1.78 -11.18
N ASN A 146 -10.05 1.73 -12.51
CA ASN A 146 -9.37 2.62 -13.46
C ASN A 146 -7.85 2.68 -13.26
N VAL A 147 -7.18 1.59 -12.89
CA VAL A 147 -5.76 1.68 -12.51
C VAL A 147 -4.86 1.90 -13.75
N LEU A 148 -4.06 2.97 -13.70
CA LEU A 148 -3.21 3.45 -14.79
C LEU A 148 -1.82 3.83 -14.26
N PHE A 149 -0.78 3.19 -14.79
CA PHE A 149 0.60 3.50 -14.49
C PHE A 149 1.27 4.34 -15.58
N VAL A 150 2.03 5.35 -15.15
CA VAL A 150 2.84 6.21 -16.04
C VAL A 150 4.30 6.24 -15.55
N PRO A 151 5.18 5.40 -16.10
CA PRO A 151 6.60 5.40 -15.76
C PRO A 151 7.27 6.70 -16.17
N GLY A 152 8.15 7.24 -15.31
CA GLY A 152 8.85 8.49 -15.57
C GLY A 152 7.93 9.70 -15.76
N TYR A 153 6.76 9.68 -15.11
CA TYR A 153 5.82 10.81 -15.14
C TYR A 153 6.54 12.11 -14.77
N THR A 154 6.34 13.17 -15.56
CA THR A 154 6.90 14.47 -15.23
C THR A 154 6.04 15.57 -15.82
N ASP A 155 5.57 16.49 -14.98
CA ASP A 155 4.84 17.70 -15.41
C ASP A 155 3.70 17.38 -16.42
N GLY A 156 2.92 16.31 -16.14
CA GLY A 156 1.81 15.85 -17.00
C GLY A 156 2.20 14.96 -18.19
N ARG A 157 3.50 14.70 -18.41
CA ARG A 157 4.01 13.92 -19.53
C ARG A 157 4.11 12.44 -19.19
N ALA A 158 3.95 11.60 -20.22
CA ALA A 158 4.08 10.15 -20.16
C ALA A 158 5.17 9.67 -21.16
N PRO A 159 6.47 9.90 -20.87
CA PRO A 159 7.55 9.72 -21.84
C PRO A 159 7.70 8.28 -22.35
N TYR A 160 7.30 7.29 -21.56
CA TYR A 160 7.34 5.86 -21.92
C TYR A 160 5.96 5.29 -22.25
N GLY A 161 4.95 6.16 -22.36
CA GLY A 161 3.56 5.79 -22.58
C GLY A 161 2.79 5.53 -21.29
N ARG A 162 1.55 5.07 -21.47
CA ARG A 162 0.57 4.85 -20.40
C ARG A 162 0.20 3.37 -20.38
N PHE A 163 0.15 2.78 -19.19
CA PHE A 163 -0.04 1.34 -19.01
C PHE A 163 -1.24 1.09 -18.11
N VAL A 164 -2.29 0.48 -18.66
CA VAL A 164 -3.49 0.11 -17.90
C VAL A 164 -3.21 -1.18 -17.12
N ALA A 165 -3.58 -1.24 -15.85
CA ALA A 165 -3.51 -2.47 -15.08
C ALA A 165 -4.39 -3.55 -15.71
N ARG A 166 -3.82 -4.74 -15.88
CA ARG A 166 -4.55 -5.95 -16.25
C ARG A 166 -5.04 -6.67 -15.00
N LEU A 167 -4.16 -6.81 -14.00
CA LEU A 167 -4.42 -7.53 -12.76
C LEU A 167 -3.76 -6.79 -11.59
N SER A 168 -4.41 -6.82 -10.43
CA SER A 168 -3.81 -6.46 -9.14
C SER A 168 -3.60 -7.73 -8.31
N VAL A 169 -2.48 -7.78 -7.59
CA VAL A 169 -2.07 -8.93 -6.75
C VAL A 169 -1.70 -8.39 -5.37
N ALA A 170 -2.38 -8.84 -4.33
CA ALA A 170 -2.16 -8.39 -2.96
C ALA A 170 -2.30 -9.57 -1.97
N PRO A 171 -1.78 -9.47 -0.74
CA PRO A 171 -2.03 -10.46 0.29
C PRO A 171 -3.52 -10.59 0.58
N SER A 172 -4.03 -11.81 0.71
CA SER A 172 -5.40 -12.02 1.17
C SER A 172 -5.63 -11.45 2.58
N THR A 173 -4.58 -11.43 3.41
CA THR A 173 -4.63 -10.81 4.74
C THR A 173 -4.87 -9.30 4.68
N TRP A 174 -4.30 -8.61 3.69
CA TRP A 174 -4.58 -7.18 3.49
C TRP A 174 -6.06 -6.92 3.17
N LEU A 175 -6.73 -7.87 2.51
CA LEU A 175 -8.15 -7.73 2.18
C LEU A 175 -9.07 -7.81 3.42
N LEU A 176 -8.52 -8.10 4.60
CA LEU A 176 -9.23 -8.09 5.87
C LEU A 176 -8.97 -6.81 6.67
N ASN A 177 -8.19 -5.87 6.12
CA ASN A 177 -7.80 -4.65 6.81
C ASN A 177 -9.02 -3.79 7.19
N ASP A 178 -9.08 -3.42 8.45
CA ASP A 178 -10.14 -2.61 9.07
C ASP A 178 -9.69 -1.18 9.41
N GLN A 179 -8.42 -0.82 9.13
CA GLN A 179 -7.79 0.47 9.47
C GLN A 179 -7.67 0.74 10.98
N ILE A 180 -8.02 -0.23 11.82
CA ILE A 180 -7.97 -0.12 13.28
C ILE A 180 -6.79 -0.91 13.80
N GLU A 181 -6.61 -2.15 13.32
CA GLU A 181 -5.53 -3.02 13.75
C GLU A 181 -4.28 -2.84 12.88
N SER A 182 -3.14 -2.52 13.47
CA SER A 182 -1.85 -2.36 12.76
C SER A 182 -1.26 -3.68 12.24
N LEU A 183 -1.85 -4.84 12.57
CA LEU A 183 -1.33 -6.13 12.13
C LEU A 183 -1.29 -6.27 10.59
N TYR A 184 -2.08 -5.45 9.88
CA TYR A 184 -2.12 -5.41 8.43
C TYR A 184 -0.94 -4.68 7.79
N ASP A 185 -0.17 -3.89 8.54
CA ASP A 185 0.90 -3.05 7.98
C ASP A 185 2.03 -3.86 7.34
N SER A 186 2.28 -5.09 7.81
CA SER A 186 3.23 -6.02 7.15
C SER A 186 2.76 -6.52 5.78
N TYR A 187 1.47 -6.34 5.49
CA TYR A 187 0.78 -6.79 4.28
C TYR A 187 0.45 -5.64 3.33
N ASP A 188 0.85 -4.40 3.64
CA ASP A 188 0.67 -3.24 2.76
C ASP A 188 1.66 -3.24 1.58
N GLN A 189 1.63 -4.30 0.77
CA GLN A 189 2.50 -4.52 -0.38
C GLN A 189 1.72 -5.24 -1.48
N ALA A 190 1.86 -4.78 -2.70
CA ALA A 190 1.13 -5.31 -3.84
C ALA A 190 1.91 -5.21 -5.14
N PHE A 191 1.44 -5.98 -6.12
CA PHE A 191 1.95 -5.96 -7.47
C PHE A 191 0.81 -5.67 -8.43
N VAL A 192 1.13 -4.93 -9.50
CA VAL A 192 0.21 -4.69 -10.61
C VAL A 192 0.83 -5.24 -11.87
N VAL A 193 0.09 -6.10 -12.57
CA VAL A 193 0.47 -6.61 -13.88
C VAL A 193 -0.16 -5.71 -14.93
N LEU A 194 0.66 -5.13 -15.79
CA LEU A 194 0.26 -4.13 -16.75
C LEU A 194 -0.06 -4.74 -18.13
N ASN A 195 -1.05 -4.18 -18.81
CA ASN A 195 -1.22 -4.37 -20.24
C ASN A 195 -0.10 -3.66 -21.02
N PRO A 196 0.19 -4.09 -22.26
CA PRO A 196 1.02 -3.30 -23.16
C PRO A 196 0.45 -1.90 -23.39
N ASN A 197 1.31 -0.93 -23.68
CA ASN A 197 0.90 0.42 -24.05
C ASN A 197 0.29 0.48 -25.46
N SER A 198 -0.04 1.70 -25.92
CA SER A 198 -0.61 1.96 -27.26
C SER A 198 0.27 1.47 -28.42
N ASP A 199 1.58 1.34 -28.20
CA ASP A 199 2.53 0.87 -29.21
C ASP A 199 2.71 -0.67 -29.15
N GLY A 200 1.93 -1.37 -28.33
CA GLY A 200 2.04 -2.80 -28.10
C GLY A 200 3.28 -3.20 -27.27
N ARG A 201 3.98 -2.25 -26.65
CA ARG A 201 5.18 -2.52 -25.85
C ARG A 201 4.79 -2.84 -24.40
N ARG A 202 5.44 -3.85 -23.81
CA ARG A 202 5.38 -4.11 -22.37
C ARG A 202 6.16 -3.04 -21.61
N VAL A 203 5.89 -2.88 -20.32
CA VAL A 203 6.45 -1.77 -19.55
C VAL A 203 7.99 -1.82 -19.52
N GLN A 204 8.59 -2.99 -19.23
CA GLN A 204 10.06 -3.12 -19.22
C GLN A 204 10.68 -2.89 -20.60
N ASP A 205 9.97 -3.24 -21.68
CA ASP A 205 10.39 -2.97 -23.05
C ASP A 205 10.38 -1.47 -23.35
N ALA A 206 9.31 -0.77 -22.97
CA ALA A 206 9.15 0.65 -23.21
C ALA A 206 10.12 1.50 -22.39
N VAL A 207 10.30 1.16 -21.11
CA VAL A 207 11.22 1.88 -20.23
C VAL A 207 12.66 1.43 -20.43
N GLY A 208 12.94 0.29 -21.06
CA GLY A 208 14.27 -0.22 -21.44
C GLY A 208 15.22 -0.57 -20.27
N VAL A 209 14.71 -0.64 -19.04
CA VAL A 209 15.44 -1.01 -17.82
C VAL A 209 14.42 -1.47 -16.76
N ALA A 210 14.86 -2.23 -15.75
CA ALA A 210 13.99 -2.70 -14.68
C ALA A 210 14.77 -2.78 -13.36
N GLN A 211 14.07 -2.68 -12.23
CA GLN A 211 14.68 -2.78 -10.91
C GLN A 211 14.62 -4.21 -10.38
N ARG A 212 15.66 -4.63 -9.66
CA ARG A 212 15.66 -5.95 -9.00
C ARG A 212 14.78 -5.88 -7.76
N ILE A 213 14.13 -6.98 -7.41
CA ILE A 213 13.46 -7.16 -6.12
C ILE A 213 14.32 -8.04 -5.20
N GLY A 214 14.34 -7.76 -3.90
CA GLY A 214 15.04 -8.54 -2.89
C GLY A 214 14.16 -8.85 -1.69
N TYR A 215 14.40 -10.01 -1.09
CA TYR A 215 13.64 -10.53 0.04
C TYR A 215 14.57 -10.78 1.23
N ASP A 216 14.06 -10.60 2.45
CA ASP A 216 14.77 -10.88 3.71
C ASP A 216 16.10 -10.11 3.83
N VAL A 217 16.19 -8.99 3.14
CA VAL A 217 17.33 -8.08 3.22
C VAL A 217 17.26 -7.37 4.57
N PRO A 218 18.35 -7.33 5.37
CA PRO A 218 18.33 -6.67 6.68
C PRO A 218 17.88 -5.20 6.56
N GLY A 219 16.93 -4.76 7.39
CA GLY A 219 16.36 -3.41 7.28
C GLY A 219 17.28 -2.28 7.77
N ALA A 220 18.13 -2.54 8.76
CA ALA A 220 19.00 -1.54 9.41
C ALA A 220 20.22 -1.11 8.56
N ARG A 221 19.98 -0.30 7.54
CA ARG A 221 21.00 0.04 6.53
C ARG A 221 20.66 1.34 5.79
N VAL A 222 21.60 1.85 5.00
CA VAL A 222 21.33 3.01 4.14
C VAL A 222 20.40 2.60 3.00
N VAL A 223 19.35 3.38 2.81
CA VAL A 223 18.31 3.18 1.78
C VAL A 223 18.05 4.47 1.01
N HIS A 224 17.41 4.32 -0.13
CA HIS A 224 16.82 5.41 -0.92
C HIS A 224 15.35 5.14 -1.16
N GLN A 225 14.48 6.06 -0.77
CA GLN A 225 13.05 6.01 -0.99
C GLN A 225 12.67 7.03 -2.05
N PHE A 226 11.81 6.66 -2.99
CA PHE A 226 11.35 7.55 -4.07
C PHE A 226 9.83 7.62 -4.10
N GLY A 227 9.28 8.73 -4.58
CA GLY A 227 7.83 8.92 -4.63
C GLY A 227 7.42 10.14 -5.45
N TYR A 228 6.15 10.18 -5.86
CA TYR A 228 5.47 11.37 -6.37
C TYR A 228 4.54 11.94 -5.29
N PRO A 229 5.07 12.60 -4.24
CA PRO A 229 4.23 13.16 -3.19
C PRO A 229 3.42 14.33 -3.74
N ARG A 230 2.20 14.47 -3.24
CA ARG A 230 1.27 15.60 -3.47
C ARG A 230 1.04 16.42 -2.19
N ALA A 231 1.80 16.14 -1.14
CA ALA A 231 1.80 16.83 0.14
C ALA A 231 3.14 16.60 0.84
N SER A 232 3.52 17.52 1.71
CA SER A 232 4.69 17.45 2.59
C SER A 232 4.26 17.48 4.06
N SER A 233 4.98 16.79 4.93
CA SER A 233 4.85 16.98 6.38
C SER A 233 5.64 18.18 6.93
N ASP A 234 6.49 18.76 6.09
CA ASP A 234 7.22 19.99 6.35
C ASP A 234 6.52 21.10 5.59
N GLU A 235 5.79 21.96 6.31
CA GLU A 235 5.02 23.07 5.73
C GLU A 235 5.90 23.99 4.87
N ALA A 236 7.19 24.10 5.19
CA ALA A 236 8.15 24.89 4.41
C ALA A 236 8.49 24.25 3.04
N ARG A 237 7.94 23.08 2.72
CA ARG A 237 8.07 22.40 1.42
C ARG A 237 6.74 22.18 0.72
N GLU A 238 5.63 22.52 1.36
CA GLU A 238 4.31 22.38 0.74
C GLU A 238 4.25 23.23 -0.54
N GLY A 239 3.73 22.66 -1.61
CA GLY A 239 3.65 23.32 -2.93
C GLY A 239 4.98 23.46 -3.68
N LEU A 240 6.11 22.95 -3.17
CA LEU A 240 7.31 22.80 -4.00
C LEU A 240 7.01 21.84 -5.18
N PRO A 241 7.65 21.99 -6.36
CA PRO A 241 7.29 21.23 -7.56
C PRO A 241 7.30 19.69 -7.41
N GLU A 242 8.13 19.16 -6.53
CA GLU A 242 8.18 17.73 -6.21
C GLU A 242 7.11 17.27 -5.22
N TYR A 243 6.41 18.20 -4.57
CA TYR A 243 5.28 17.94 -3.67
C TYR A 243 3.92 18.31 -4.27
N THR A 244 3.86 18.59 -5.57
CA THR A 244 2.60 18.79 -6.30
C THR A 244 2.03 17.53 -6.94
N GLY A 245 2.73 16.39 -6.80
CA GLY A 245 2.48 15.16 -7.55
C GLY A 245 3.03 15.20 -8.99
N GLU A 246 3.77 16.24 -9.37
CA GLU A 246 4.29 16.40 -10.74
C GLU A 246 5.71 15.89 -10.95
N ARG A 247 6.53 15.87 -9.89
CA ARG A 247 7.94 15.49 -9.99
C ARG A 247 8.30 14.48 -8.93
N LEU A 248 9.34 13.70 -9.24
CA LEU A 248 9.85 12.68 -8.35
C LEU A 248 10.65 13.33 -7.22
N ALA A 249 10.33 12.96 -5.99
CA ALA A 249 11.11 13.29 -4.80
C ALA A 249 11.84 12.04 -4.28
N TYR A 250 12.87 12.26 -3.47
CA TYR A 250 13.57 11.18 -2.80
C TYR A 250 13.95 11.50 -1.35
N CYS A 251 14.01 10.43 -0.56
CA CYS A 251 14.58 10.41 0.78
C CYS A 251 15.73 9.40 0.82
N ALA A 252 16.80 9.67 1.56
CA ALA A 252 17.96 8.82 1.67
C ALA A 252 18.62 8.97 3.04
N GLY A 253 18.92 7.83 3.66
CA GLY A 253 19.52 7.81 4.99
C GLY A 253 19.56 6.41 5.56
N ARG A 254 20.05 6.29 6.80
CA ARG A 254 19.97 5.04 7.54
C ARG A 254 18.50 4.77 7.87
N ALA A 255 18.01 3.60 7.51
CA ALA A 255 16.68 3.14 7.87
C ALA A 255 16.66 2.71 9.34
N VAL A 256 15.53 3.01 9.98
CA VAL A 256 15.18 2.59 11.34
C VAL A 256 13.88 1.80 11.28
N GLU A 257 13.71 0.90 12.24
CA GLU A 257 12.47 0.16 12.41
C GLU A 257 11.47 1.00 13.21
N GLN A 258 10.19 0.94 12.85
CA GLN A 258 9.12 1.51 13.66
C GLN A 258 9.09 0.81 15.01
N GLN A 259 9.04 1.58 16.08
CA GLN A 259 8.93 1.03 17.41
C GLN A 259 7.49 0.68 17.71
N SER A 260 7.27 -0.58 18.10
CA SER A 260 6.02 -1.05 18.68
C SER A 260 5.92 -0.60 20.14
N THR A 261 4.74 -0.14 20.57
CA THR A 261 4.46 0.26 21.95
C THR A 261 3.25 -0.50 22.48
N GLU A 262 2.99 -0.46 23.78
CA GLU A 262 1.81 -1.10 24.36
C GLU A 262 0.50 -0.45 23.87
N ASP A 263 0.48 0.88 23.75
CA ASP A 263 -0.69 1.64 23.29
C ASP A 263 -0.88 1.59 21.77
N TRP A 264 0.22 1.42 21.03
CA TRP A 264 0.25 1.30 19.57
C TRP A 264 1.12 0.11 19.19
N PRO A 265 0.57 -1.11 19.28
CA PRO A 265 1.29 -2.28 18.82
C PRO A 265 1.57 -2.12 17.32
N GLU A 266 2.74 -2.52 16.88
CA GLU A 266 3.14 -2.52 15.47
C GLU A 266 3.80 -3.88 15.16
N PRO A 267 3.45 -4.55 14.04
CA PRO A 267 4.21 -5.70 13.59
C PRO A 267 5.67 -5.31 13.28
N PRO A 268 6.64 -6.18 13.60
CA PRO A 268 8.03 -5.93 13.22
C PRO A 268 8.16 -5.89 11.70
N GLY A 269 9.22 -5.25 11.19
CA GLY A 269 9.47 -5.20 9.76
C GLY A 269 8.95 -3.95 9.05
N GLN A 270 8.45 -2.94 9.77
CA GLN A 270 8.25 -1.61 9.20
C GLN A 270 9.54 -0.79 9.25
N TRP A 271 10.13 -0.50 8.09
CA TRP A 271 11.43 0.17 8.02
C TRP A 271 11.39 1.39 7.11
N GLY A 272 12.08 2.45 7.51
CA GLY A 272 12.07 3.69 6.76
C GLY A 272 13.19 4.65 7.17
N THR A 273 13.42 5.69 6.39
CA THR A 273 14.37 6.76 6.74
C THR A 273 13.65 8.10 6.94
N ALA A 274 14.38 9.08 7.45
CA ALA A 274 13.85 10.43 7.66
C ALA A 274 13.33 10.97 6.32
N CYS A 275 12.07 11.37 6.30
CA CYS A 275 11.41 11.67 5.04
C CYS A 275 10.15 12.50 5.27
N VAL A 276 10.03 13.60 4.53
CA VAL A 276 8.89 14.52 4.62
C VAL A 276 7.88 14.34 3.49
N MET A 277 8.10 13.36 2.60
CA MET A 277 7.10 12.98 1.60
C MET A 277 5.79 12.55 2.28
N GLY A 278 4.68 13.13 1.84
CA GLY A 278 3.32 12.83 2.28
C GLY A 278 2.55 12.02 1.23
N GLY A 279 1.22 12.14 1.25
CA GLY A 279 0.34 11.39 0.34
C GLY A 279 0.80 11.45 -1.11
N GLY A 280 0.60 10.36 -1.87
CA GLY A 280 1.09 10.21 -3.24
C GLY A 280 2.45 9.50 -3.35
N SER A 281 3.32 9.59 -2.33
CA SER A 281 4.56 8.80 -2.31
C SER A 281 4.34 7.32 -2.00
N SER A 282 3.15 6.96 -1.51
CA SER A 282 2.73 5.59 -1.21
C SER A 282 3.03 4.63 -2.36
N GLY A 283 3.50 3.42 -2.04
CA GLY A 283 3.93 2.41 -3.00
C GLY A 283 5.26 2.69 -3.70
N GLY A 284 5.84 3.87 -3.48
CA GLY A 284 7.17 4.21 -3.98
C GLY A 284 8.25 3.31 -3.40
N PRO A 285 9.33 3.02 -4.14
CA PRO A 285 10.27 1.96 -3.77
C PRO A 285 11.22 2.43 -2.67
N ARG A 286 11.52 1.53 -1.74
CA ARG A 286 12.68 1.61 -0.85
C ARG A 286 13.79 0.72 -1.38
N PHE A 287 14.87 1.33 -1.87
CA PHE A 287 16.02 0.64 -2.43
C PHE A 287 17.09 0.35 -1.38
N ALA A 288 17.55 -0.90 -1.42
CA ALA A 288 18.84 -1.36 -0.95
C ALA A 288 19.87 -1.34 -2.10
N HIS A 289 21.15 -1.33 -1.75
CA HIS A 289 22.28 -1.46 -2.69
C HIS A 289 22.18 -0.49 -3.88
N PHE A 290 21.72 0.73 -3.61
CA PHE A 290 21.41 1.71 -4.63
C PHE A 290 22.66 2.41 -5.16
N ASP A 291 22.85 2.37 -6.47
CA ASP A 291 23.88 3.12 -7.17
C ASP A 291 23.27 4.42 -7.73
N ARG A 292 23.70 5.57 -7.18
CA ARG A 292 23.21 6.90 -7.58
C ARG A 292 23.69 7.34 -8.97
N HIS A 293 24.64 6.64 -9.58
CA HIS A 293 25.12 6.95 -10.93
C HIS A 293 24.23 6.29 -12.00
N THR A 294 23.86 5.03 -11.77
CA THR A 294 23.04 4.26 -12.72
C THR A 294 21.55 4.34 -12.42
N GLY A 295 21.17 4.67 -11.18
CA GLY A 295 19.79 4.61 -10.70
C GLY A 295 19.28 3.18 -10.48
N LEU A 296 20.19 2.20 -10.45
CA LEU A 296 19.85 0.80 -10.21
C LEU A 296 19.99 0.46 -8.73
N GLY A 297 19.07 -0.36 -8.24
CA GLY A 297 19.13 -0.91 -6.89
C GLY A 297 18.30 -2.19 -6.76
N THR A 298 18.16 -2.62 -5.51
CA THR A 298 17.26 -3.72 -5.13
C THR A 298 16.10 -3.14 -4.34
N VAL A 299 14.88 -3.24 -4.86
CA VAL A 299 13.66 -2.87 -4.14
C VAL A 299 13.44 -3.89 -3.02
N VAL A 300 13.40 -3.42 -1.79
CA VAL A 300 13.31 -4.26 -0.58
C VAL A 300 12.15 -3.86 0.33
N GLY A 301 11.29 -2.97 -0.15
CA GLY A 301 10.13 -2.45 0.55
C GLY A 301 9.50 -1.35 -0.29
N ASP A 302 8.32 -0.90 0.13
CA ASP A 302 7.64 0.25 -0.41
C ASP A 302 7.39 1.31 0.69
N ASN A 303 6.90 2.47 0.28
CA ASN A 303 6.43 3.51 1.18
C ASN A 303 4.97 3.23 1.54
N SER A 304 4.67 3.05 2.83
CA SER A 304 3.32 2.80 3.31
C SER A 304 2.78 4.02 4.05
N HIS A 305 3.36 4.35 5.21
CA HIS A 305 2.83 5.36 6.12
C HIS A 305 3.92 6.18 6.84
N GLY A 306 3.49 7.25 7.52
CA GLY A 306 4.38 8.12 8.27
C GLY A 306 4.52 7.70 9.73
N TYR A 307 5.74 7.76 10.26
CA TYR A 307 6.06 7.46 11.66
C TYR A 307 6.82 8.63 12.30
N ILE A 308 6.41 9.10 13.49
CA ILE A 308 6.94 10.35 14.08
C ILE A 308 7.46 10.16 15.52
N PRO A 309 8.60 9.49 15.73
CA PRO A 309 9.34 9.54 17.00
C PRO A 309 10.20 10.82 17.05
N GLY A 310 9.55 11.97 17.29
CA GLY A 310 10.20 13.29 17.37
C GLY A 310 10.55 13.94 16.03
N LYS A 311 10.85 13.16 14.98
CA LYS A 311 10.90 13.61 13.57
C LYS A 311 10.22 12.59 12.66
N ARG A 312 9.76 13.02 11.48
CA ARG A 312 9.05 12.14 10.56
C ARG A 312 9.98 11.21 9.79
N TYR A 313 9.58 9.94 9.76
CA TYR A 313 10.07 8.89 8.88
C TYR A 313 8.93 8.47 7.94
N LEU A 314 9.29 8.05 6.74
CA LEU A 314 8.38 7.34 5.85
C LEU A 314 8.78 5.87 5.89
N VAL A 315 7.90 5.03 6.44
CA VAL A 315 8.17 3.61 6.65
C VAL A 315 7.29 2.77 5.74
N GLY A 316 7.61 1.49 5.65
CA GLY A 316 6.76 0.50 5.02
C GLY A 316 7.36 -0.90 5.15
N PRO A 317 6.62 -1.93 4.72
CA PRO A 317 6.95 -3.31 4.99
C PRO A 317 8.31 -3.67 4.36
N GLN A 318 9.10 -4.44 5.11
CA GLN A 318 10.30 -5.09 4.62
C GLN A 318 9.90 -6.31 3.80
N PHE A 319 10.32 -6.33 2.53
CA PHE A 319 10.00 -7.45 1.66
C PHE A 319 10.64 -8.74 2.15
N SER A 320 9.83 -9.79 2.21
CA SER A 320 10.18 -11.07 2.80
C SER A 320 9.87 -12.23 1.85
N THR A 321 10.56 -13.35 2.05
CA THR A 321 10.24 -14.57 1.31
C THR A 321 8.87 -15.11 1.69
N ALA A 322 8.41 -14.87 2.93
CA ALA A 322 7.14 -15.39 3.43
C ALA A 322 5.92 -14.67 2.84
N ILE A 323 5.96 -13.33 2.73
CA ILE A 323 4.81 -12.53 2.31
C ILE A 323 4.96 -12.05 0.86
N THR A 324 6.10 -11.45 0.51
CA THR A 324 6.27 -10.76 -0.76
C THR A 324 6.51 -11.70 -1.93
N ARG A 325 7.36 -12.72 -1.74
CA ARG A 325 7.77 -13.62 -2.84
C ARG A 325 6.56 -14.33 -3.49
N PRO A 326 5.59 -14.92 -2.76
CA PRO A 326 4.43 -15.54 -3.37
C PRO A 326 3.62 -14.59 -4.27
N LEU A 327 3.48 -13.32 -3.85
CA LEU A 327 2.79 -12.29 -4.62
C LEU A 327 3.53 -11.99 -5.93
N PHE A 328 4.86 -11.79 -5.85
CA PHE A 328 5.68 -11.49 -7.01
C PHE A 328 5.68 -12.66 -8.00
N GLU A 329 5.82 -13.90 -7.50
CA GLU A 329 5.75 -15.11 -8.32
C GLU A 329 4.40 -15.21 -9.06
N ARG A 330 3.29 -14.95 -8.36
CA ARG A 330 1.98 -14.89 -9.00
C ARG A 330 1.92 -13.80 -10.07
N ALA A 331 2.41 -12.61 -9.77
CA ALA A 331 2.33 -11.47 -10.67
C ALA A 331 3.21 -11.67 -11.92
N GLN A 332 4.46 -12.13 -11.78
CA GLN A 332 5.41 -12.24 -12.89
C GLN A 332 5.08 -13.36 -13.89
N HIS A 333 4.22 -14.31 -13.51
CA HIS A 333 3.76 -15.42 -14.34
C HIS A 333 2.31 -15.28 -14.82
N SER A 334 1.68 -14.11 -14.63
CA SER A 334 0.32 -13.81 -15.08
C SER A 334 0.23 -13.14 -16.44
#